data_AF-N9RRR3-F1
#
_entry.id   AF-N9RRR3-F1
#
_cell.length_a   1.000
_cell.length_b   1.000
_cell.length_c   1.000
_cell.angle_alpha   90.00
_cell.angle_beta   90.00
_cell.angle_gamma   90.00
#
_symmetry.space_group_name_H-M   'P 1'
#
loop_
_entity.id
_entity.type
_entity.pdbx_description
1 polymer ?
#
loop_
_entity_poly.entity_id
_entity_poly.type
_entity_poly.pdbx_seq_one_letter_code
_entity_poly.pdbx_strand_id
1 'polypeptide(L)'
;MGQDGIEQHRRYVAISYVFMFLALFTIVFAVFAYLLARKVAIVDNAEVWIHAHALWIMRNVMLFVLMAFFAALWFIPLFFFAWDSALWVTAMTVAGVVFSSIAWLFLLNAWLKGIAKYFKNKAVF
;
A
#
# COMPACT_ATOMS: atom_id res chain seq x y z
N MET A 1 3.55 26.52 20.93
CA MET A 1 2.29 25.77 20.74
C MET A 1 2.00 25.35 19.30
N GLY A 2 2.68 25.86 18.26
CA GLY A 2 2.46 25.44 16.86
C GLY A 2 3.43 24.39 16.28
N GLN A 3 4.57 24.12 16.93
CA GLN A 3 5.60 23.19 16.42
C GLN A 3 5.30 21.71 16.75
N ASP A 4 4.66 21.44 17.90
CA ASP A 4 4.37 20.07 18.36
C ASP A 4 3.45 19.30 17.40
N GLY A 5 2.50 20.01 16.76
CA GLY A 5 1.61 19.42 15.76
C GLY A 5 2.33 19.00 14.47
N ILE A 6 3.33 19.78 14.04
CA ILE A 6 4.08 19.51 12.81
C ILE A 6 4.93 18.25 12.97
N GLU A 7 5.62 18.12 14.10
CA GLU A 7 6.42 16.93 14.40
C GLU A 7 5.55 15.68 14.53
N GLN A 8 4.36 15.82 15.13
CA GLN A 8 3.38 14.74 15.20
C GLN A 8 2.90 14.28 13.80
N HIS A 9 2.62 15.20 12.87
CA HIS A 9 2.24 14.85 11.49
C HIS A 9 3.36 14.10 10.75
N ARG A 10 4.62 14.53 10.89
CA ARG A 10 5.78 13.82 10.33
C ARG A 10 5.89 12.40 10.89
N ARG A 11 5.71 12.24 12.20
CA ARG A 11 5.73 10.93 12.84
C ARG A 11 4.62 10.01 12.31
N TYR A 12 3.41 10.52 12.12
CA TYR A 12 2.32 9.73 11.53
C TYR A 12 2.61 9.31 10.10
N VAL A 13 3.18 10.17 9.25
CA VAL A 13 3.56 9.80 7.88
C VAL A 13 4.69 8.77 7.88
N ALA A 14 5.70 8.94 8.72
CA ALA A 14 6.79 7.96 8.84
C ALA A 14 6.27 6.58 9.26
N ILE A 15 5.40 6.52 10.28
CA ILE A 15 4.77 5.27 10.71
C ILE A 15 3.87 4.69 9.59
N SER A 16 3.18 5.55 8.84
CA SER A 16 2.38 5.11 7.69
C SER A 16 3.23 4.45 6.61
N TYR A 17 4.45 4.95 6.35
CA TYR A 17 5.40 4.30 5.45
C TYR A 17 5.91 2.94 5.96
N VAL A 18 6.09 2.80 7.27
CA VAL A 18 6.44 1.49 7.87
C VAL A 18 5.29 0.50 7.67
N PHE A 19 4.04 0.91 7.94
CA PHE A 19 2.89 0.04 7.69
C PHE A 19 2.65 -0.23 6.21
N MET A 20 2.91 0.74 5.33
CA MET A 20 2.86 0.53 3.87
C MET A 20 3.89 -0.52 3.42
N PHE A 21 5.07 -0.56 4.02
CA PHE A 21 6.04 -1.63 3.76
C PHE A 21 5.55 -2.97 4.29
N LEU A 22 5.07 -3.02 5.54
CA LEU A 22 4.53 -4.25 6.14
C LEU A 22 3.30 -4.77 5.37
N ALA A 23 2.57 -3.90 4.67
CA ALA A 23 1.45 -4.28 3.83
C ALA A 23 1.84 -5.19 2.65
N LEU A 24 3.12 -5.23 2.27
CA LEU A 24 3.64 -6.20 1.30
C LEU A 24 3.48 -7.66 1.77
N PHE A 25 3.41 -7.89 3.08
CA PHE A 25 3.29 -9.21 3.67
C PHE A 25 1.86 -9.54 4.12
N THR A 26 1.07 -8.53 4.49
CA THR A 26 -0.34 -8.73 4.87
C THR A 26 -1.20 -7.48 4.68
N ILE A 27 -2.39 -7.66 4.13
CA ILE A 27 -3.39 -6.60 3.89
C ILE A 27 -3.81 -5.87 5.19
N VAL A 28 -3.69 -6.51 6.36
CA VAL A 28 -4.05 -5.87 7.63
C VAL A 28 -3.26 -4.58 7.86
N PHE A 29 -1.97 -4.56 7.49
CA PHE A 29 -1.15 -3.36 7.63
C PHE A 29 -1.47 -2.27 6.60
N ALA A 30 -2.07 -2.60 5.46
CA ALA A 30 -2.59 -1.60 4.52
C ALA A 30 -3.70 -0.76 5.18
N VAL A 31 -4.57 -1.38 5.99
CA VAL A 31 -5.62 -0.64 6.71
C VAL A 31 -5.01 0.37 7.69
N PHE A 32 -4.00 -0.05 8.47
CA PHE A 32 -3.30 0.86 9.40
C PHE A 32 -2.57 1.99 8.68
N ALA A 33 -1.88 1.69 7.57
CA ALA A 33 -1.21 2.70 6.75
C ALA A 33 -2.20 3.75 6.23
N TYR A 34 -3.36 3.30 5.74
CA TYR A 34 -4.40 4.18 5.23
C TYR A 34 -5.00 5.07 6.32
N LEU A 35 -5.35 4.51 7.48
CA LEU A 35 -5.98 5.27 8.57
C LEU A 35 -5.05 6.35 9.13
N LEU A 36 -3.75 6.04 9.28
CA LEU A 36 -2.76 7.01 9.77
C LEU A 36 -2.50 8.12 8.75
N ALA A 37 -2.37 7.77 7.47
CA ALA A 37 -2.22 8.76 6.40
C ALA A 37 -3.46 9.66 6.31
N ARG A 38 -4.67 9.09 6.43
CA ARG A 38 -5.93 9.84 6.44
C ARG A 38 -6.00 10.88 7.56
N LYS A 39 -5.49 10.56 8.76
CA LYS A 39 -5.46 11.53 9.88
C LYS A 39 -4.64 12.77 9.54
N VAL A 40 -3.58 12.63 8.74
CA VAL A 40 -2.75 13.76 8.32
C VAL A 40 -3.40 14.52 7.17
N ALA A 41 -3.99 13.81 6.20
CA ALA A 41 -4.60 14.42 5.01
C ALA A 41 -5.82 15.32 5.31
N ILE A 42 -6.52 15.10 6.42
CA ILE A 42 -7.72 15.87 6.81
C ILE A 42 -7.36 17.16 7.59
N VAL A 43 -6.12 17.29 8.08
CA VAL A 43 -5.73 18.43 8.92
C VAL A 43 -5.29 19.61 8.07
N ASP A 44 -6.03 20.72 8.11
CA ASP A 44 -5.74 21.90 7.29
C ASP A 44 -4.37 22.55 7.55
N ASN A 45 -3.81 22.39 8.76
CA ASN A 45 -2.53 23.01 9.15
C ASN A 45 -1.28 22.15 8.88
N ALA A 46 -1.38 21.04 8.15
CA ALA A 46 -0.20 20.24 7.80
C ALA A 46 0.60 20.87 6.64
N GLU A 47 1.93 20.70 6.67
CA GLU A 47 2.81 21.17 5.60
C GLU A 47 2.44 20.51 4.26
N VAL A 48 2.42 21.27 3.16
CA VAL A 48 1.95 20.81 1.83
C VAL A 48 2.65 19.53 1.37
N TRP A 49 3.95 19.39 1.63
CA TRP A 49 4.70 18.19 1.24
C TRP A 49 4.31 16.96 2.08
N ILE A 50 3.96 17.15 3.35
CA ILE A 50 3.45 16.10 4.24
C ILE A 50 2.05 15.65 3.81
N HIS A 51 1.19 16.60 3.42
CA HIS A 51 -0.09 16.30 2.78
C HIS A 51 0.06 15.48 1.51
N ALA A 52 1.03 15.82 0.66
CA ALA A 52 1.31 15.08 -0.55
C ALA A 52 1.71 13.62 -0.26
N HIS A 53 2.54 13.39 0.77
CA HIS A 53 2.88 12.04 1.22
C HIS A 53 1.68 11.28 1.78
N ALA A 54 0.83 11.91 2.58
CA ALA A 54 -0.38 11.29 3.11
C ALA A 54 -1.31 10.81 1.97
N LEU A 55 -1.58 11.69 0.99
CA LEU A 55 -2.39 11.34 -0.18
C LEU A 55 -1.74 10.27 -1.05
N TRP A 56 -0.42 10.31 -1.23
CA TRP A 56 0.32 9.28 -1.95
C TRP A 56 0.16 7.90 -1.31
N ILE A 57 0.33 7.81 0.02
CA ILE A 57 0.16 6.55 0.75
C ILE A 57 -1.28 6.06 0.60
N MET A 58 -2.28 6.94 0.85
CA MET A 58 -3.70 6.58 0.73
C MET A 58 -4.03 6.02 -0.66
N ARG A 59 -3.60 6.70 -1.74
CA ARG A 59 -3.85 6.27 -3.12
C ARG A 59 -3.22 4.92 -3.41
N ASN A 60 -1.93 4.76 -3.15
CA ASN A 60 -1.20 3.55 -3.54
C ASN A 60 -1.61 2.34 -2.70
N VAL A 61 -1.90 2.54 -1.41
CA VAL A 61 -2.42 1.46 -0.56
C VAL A 61 -3.80 1.02 -1.03
N MET A 62 -4.69 1.95 -1.38
CA MET A 62 -6.02 1.61 -1.92
C MET A 62 -5.91 0.84 -3.24
N LEU A 63 -5.07 1.30 -4.17
CA LEU A 63 -4.83 0.61 -5.44
C LEU A 63 -4.25 -0.78 -5.22
N PHE A 64 -3.28 -0.93 -4.31
CA PHE A 64 -2.71 -2.22 -3.96
C PHE A 64 -3.78 -3.19 -3.42
N VAL A 65 -4.66 -2.73 -2.53
CA VAL A 65 -5.75 -3.56 -1.99
C VAL A 65 -6.69 -4.03 -3.10
N LEU A 66 -7.08 -3.14 -4.02
CA LEU A 66 -7.91 -3.51 -5.18
C LEU A 66 -7.23 -4.55 -6.08
N MET A 67 -5.93 -4.35 -6.37
CA MET A 67 -5.14 -5.30 -7.16
C MET A 67 -4.99 -6.66 -6.45
N ALA A 68 -4.79 -6.66 -5.13
CA ALA A 68 -4.65 -7.87 -4.33
C ALA A 68 -5.97 -8.65 -4.28
N PHE A 69 -7.12 -7.97 -4.14
CA PHE A 69 -8.43 -8.61 -4.26
C PHE A 69 -8.65 -9.21 -5.65
N PHE A 70 -8.31 -8.47 -6.71
CA PHE A 70 -8.39 -8.99 -8.07
C PHE A 70 -7.53 -10.24 -8.26
N ALA A 71 -6.29 -10.23 -7.76
CA ALA A 71 -5.39 -11.38 -7.81
C ALA A 71 -5.95 -12.59 -7.02
N ALA A 72 -6.56 -12.35 -5.85
CA ALA A 72 -7.14 -13.39 -5.01
C ALA A 72 -8.26 -14.18 -5.70
N LEU A 73 -9.03 -13.55 -6.60
CA LEU A 73 -10.11 -14.22 -7.35
C LEU A 73 -9.60 -15.39 -8.21
N TRP A 74 -8.36 -15.31 -8.71
CA TRP A 74 -7.76 -16.35 -9.54
C TRP A 74 -7.39 -17.61 -8.75
N PHE A 75 -7.34 -17.53 -7.42
CA PHE A 75 -7.05 -18.67 -6.55
C PHE A 75 -8.31 -19.39 -6.04
N ILE A 76 -9.52 -18.92 -6.37
CA ILE A 76 -10.78 -19.57 -5.96
C ILE A 76 -10.83 -21.07 -6.31
N PRO A 77 -10.36 -21.54 -7.49
CA PRO A 77 -10.41 -22.97 -7.81
C PRO A 77 -9.64 -23.87 -6.84
N LEU A 78 -8.60 -23.35 -6.17
CA LEU A 78 -7.76 -24.11 -5.24
C LEU A 78 -8.50 -24.52 -3.97
N PHE A 79 -9.67 -23.96 -3.68
CA PHE A 79 -10.52 -24.44 -2.58
C PHE A 79 -11.19 -25.79 -2.89
N PHE A 80 -11.33 -26.13 -4.17
CA PHE A 80 -12.08 -27.30 -4.61
C PHE A 80 -11.20 -28.36 -5.28
N PHE A 81 -10.10 -27.93 -5.91
CA PHE A 81 -9.26 -28.78 -6.74
C PHE A 81 -7.79 -28.64 -6.37
N ALA A 82 -7.03 -29.74 -6.47
CA ALA A 82 -5.57 -29.67 -6.45
C ALA A 82 -5.06 -28.86 -7.66
N TRP A 83 -3.97 -28.13 -7.48
CA TRP A 83 -3.44 -27.18 -8.46
C TRP A 83 -3.06 -27.83 -9.82
N ASP A 84 -2.77 -29.13 -9.83
CA ASP A 84 -2.35 -29.95 -10.97
C ASP A 84 -3.48 -30.86 -11.51
N SER A 85 -4.69 -30.77 -10.95
CA SER A 85 -5.82 -31.64 -11.30
C SER A 85 -6.32 -31.48 -12.74
N ALA A 86 -6.20 -30.28 -13.30
CA ALA A 86 -6.60 -29.98 -14.67
C ALA A 86 -5.84 -28.75 -15.18
N LEU A 87 -5.59 -28.71 -16.49
CA LEU A 87 -4.84 -27.63 -17.14
C LEU A 87 -5.42 -26.23 -16.84
N TRP A 88 -6.74 -26.11 -16.77
CA TRP A 88 -7.40 -24.83 -16.49
C TRP A 88 -7.18 -24.36 -15.04
N VAL A 89 -7.14 -25.28 -14.06
CA VAL A 89 -6.84 -24.97 -12.65
C VAL A 89 -5.40 -24.49 -12.51
N THR A 90 -4.47 -25.18 -13.17
CA THR A 90 -3.05 -24.79 -13.21
C THR A 90 -2.90 -23.42 -13.86
N ALA A 91 -3.55 -23.18 -15.01
CA ALA A 91 -3.49 -21.90 -15.71
C ALA A 91 -4.05 -20.73 -14.86
N MET A 92 -5.17 -20.93 -14.16
CA MET A 92 -5.72 -19.93 -13.24
C MET A 92 -4.80 -19.65 -12.06
N THR A 93 -4.18 -20.70 -11.50
CA THR A 93 -3.20 -20.55 -10.41
C THR A 93 -1.99 -19.73 -10.86
N VAL A 94 -1.43 -20.03 -12.05
CA VAL A 94 -0.32 -19.27 -12.64
C VAL A 94 -0.72 -17.81 -12.87
N ALA A 95 -1.92 -17.56 -13.41
CA ALA A 95 -2.43 -16.19 -13.58
C ALA A 95 -2.53 -15.45 -12.24
N GLY A 96 -3.05 -16.10 -11.19
CA GLY A 96 -3.11 -15.54 -9.84
C GLY A 96 -1.75 -15.19 -9.26
N VAL A 97 -0.74 -16.03 -9.47
CA VAL A 97 0.64 -15.76 -9.05
C VAL A 97 1.23 -14.56 -9.79
N VAL A 98 1.01 -14.47 -11.10
CA VAL A 98 1.47 -13.34 -11.93
C VAL A 98 0.83 -12.04 -11.45
N PHE A 99 -0.50 -12.01 -11.28
CA PHE A 99 -1.20 -10.80 -10.79
C PHE A 99 -0.80 -10.41 -9.37
N SER A 100 -0.61 -11.39 -8.47
CA SER A 100 -0.09 -11.14 -7.12
C SER A 100 1.31 -10.52 -7.16
N SER A 101 2.18 -11.01 -8.04
CA SER A 101 3.54 -10.48 -8.21
C SER A 101 3.52 -9.04 -8.74
N ILE A 102 2.63 -8.74 -9.70
CA ILE A 102 2.43 -7.38 -10.20
C ILE A 102 1.95 -6.43 -9.09
N ALA A 103 0.97 -6.84 -8.29
CA ALA A 103 0.48 -6.06 -7.15
C ALA A 103 1.58 -5.79 -6.12
N TRP A 104 2.37 -6.82 -5.80
CA TRP A 104 3.49 -6.72 -4.86
C TRP A 104 4.57 -5.75 -5.36
N LEU A 105 5.00 -5.89 -6.62
CA LEU A 105 5.98 -5.00 -7.25
C LEU A 105 5.47 -3.56 -7.36
N PHE A 106 4.18 -3.39 -7.64
CA PHE A 106 3.55 -2.07 -7.66
C PHE A 106 3.70 -1.36 -6.31
N LEU A 107 3.33 -2.04 -5.21
CA LEU A 107 3.41 -1.45 -3.88
C LEU A 107 4.86 -1.18 -3.46
N LEU A 108 5.79 -2.10 -3.74
CA LEU A 108 7.20 -1.92 -3.45
C LEU A 108 7.78 -0.71 -4.19
N ASN A 109 7.47 -0.56 -5.48
CA ASN A 109 7.90 0.58 -6.28
C ASN A 109 7.31 1.90 -5.76
N ALA A 110 6.02 1.91 -5.41
CA ALA A 110 5.37 3.08 -4.83
C ALA A 110 5.98 3.46 -3.47
N TRP A 111 6.34 2.47 -2.66
CA TRP A 111 7.03 2.66 -1.39
C TRP A 111 8.42 3.25 -1.58
N LEU A 112 9.25 2.66 -2.45
CA LEU A 112 10.61 3.15 -2.76
C LEU A 112 10.59 4.61 -3.25
N LYS A 113 9.69 4.95 -4.17
CA LYS A 113 9.53 6.32 -4.66
C LYS A 113 9.09 7.29 -3.56
N GLY A 114 8.16 6.85 -2.72
CA GLY A 114 7.63 7.65 -1.60
C GLY A 114 8.71 7.94 -0.56
N ILE A 115 9.36 6.89 -0.04
CA ILE A 115 10.37 7.01 1.02
C ILE A 115 11.60 7.80 0.55
N ALA A 116 12.03 7.63 -0.72
CA ALA A 116 13.18 8.34 -1.27
C ALA A 116 12.95 9.86 -1.35
N LYS A 117 11.72 10.31 -1.65
CA LYS A 117 11.38 11.74 -1.60
C LYS A 117 11.13 12.24 -0.18
N TYR A 118 10.59 11.38 0.69
CA TYR A 118 10.38 11.70 2.11
C TYR A 118 11.69 12.06 2.82
N PHE A 119 12.75 11.27 2.63
CA PHE A 119 14.08 11.57 3.18
C PHE A 119 14.70 12.87 2.66
N LYS A 120 14.22 13.39 1.51
CA LYS A 120 14.66 14.65 0.93
C LYS A 120 13.76 15.82 1.35
N ASN A 121 12.77 15.60 2.22
CA ASN A 121 11.71 16.56 2.58
C ASN A 121 11.02 17.15 1.34
N LYS A 122 10.81 16.34 0.29
CA LYS A 122 10.20 16.76 -0.98
C LYS A 122 8.84 16.14 -1.15
N ALA A 123 7.90 16.93 -1.67
CA ALA A 123 6.57 16.44 -2.02
C ALA A 123 6.63 15.29 -3.05
N VAL A 124 5.70 14.35 -2.89
CA VAL A 124 5.47 13.23 -3.79
C VAL A 124 4.19 13.46 -4.58
N PHE A 125 4.28 13.33 -5.90
CA PHE A 125 3.16 13.40 -6.85
C PHE A 125 3.11 12.09 -7.63
#